data_AF-A0A4V1C4Y9-F1
#
_entry.id   AF-A0A4V1C4Y9-F1
#
_cell.length_a   1.000
_cell.length_b   1.000
_cell.length_c   1.000
_cell.angle_alpha   90.00
_cell.angle_beta   90.00
_cell.angle_gamma   90.00
#
_symmetry.space_group_name_H-M   'P 1'
#
loop_
_entity.id
_entity.type
_entity.pdbx_description
1 polymer ?
#
loop_
_entity_poly.entity_id
_entity_poly.type
_entity_poly.pdbx_seq_one_letter_code
_entity_poly.pdbx_strand_id
1 'polypeptide(L)' 'MHLMCNVDASGKRAYTLKKVLEGKVTKSAHPARFSPDDKWSRHRITLKKRFGLLQTEKKDLKALQSS' A
#
# COMPACT_ATOMS: atom_id res chain seq x y z
N MET A 1 16.31 6.46 2.75
CA MET A 1 15.41 7.14 1.79
C MET A 1 14.82 8.37 2.45
N HIS A 2 15.08 9.54 1.88
CA HIS A 2 14.69 10.84 2.47
C HIS A 2 13.40 11.41 1.86
N LEU A 3 13.02 10.95 0.66
CA LEU A 3 11.80 11.42 0.02
C LEU A 3 10.57 10.81 0.69
N MET A 4 9.67 11.68 1.15
CA MET A 4 8.40 11.35 1.77
C MET A 4 7.24 11.84 0.90
N CYS A 5 6.04 11.28 1.09
CA CYS A 5 4.83 11.72 0.42
C CYS A 5 3.57 11.55 1.28
N ASN A 6 2.57 12.39 0.99
CA ASN A 6 1.17 12.22 1.37
C ASN A 6 0.28 12.27 0.12
N VAL A 7 -0.97 11.82 0.25
CA VAL A 7 -1.99 11.95 -0.80
C VAL A 7 -2.80 13.21 -0.51
N ASP A 8 -2.86 14.12 -1.48
CA ASP A 8 -3.63 15.37 -1.37
C ASP A 8 -5.12 15.15 -1.64
N ALA A 9 -5.93 16.21 -1.53
CA ALA A 9 -7.36 16.17 -1.78
C ALA A 9 -7.72 15.79 -3.24
N SER A 10 -6.80 15.98 -4.18
CA SER A 10 -6.97 15.59 -5.59
C SER A 10 -6.56 14.13 -5.88
N GLY A 11 -6.11 13.40 -4.85
CA GLY A 11 -5.62 12.02 -4.99
C GLY A 11 -4.20 11.93 -5.54
N LYS A 12 -3.49 13.05 -5.73
CA LYS A 12 -2.10 13.08 -6.20
C LYS A 12 -1.13 13.00 -5.03
N ARG A 13 0.09 12.54 -5.33
CA ARG A 13 1.17 12.47 -4.33
C ARG A 13 1.84 13.82 -4.19
N ALA A 14 1.75 14.41 -3.00
CA ALA A 14 2.51 15.58 -2.60
C ALA A 14 3.81 15.12 -1.95
N TYR A 15 4.95 15.47 -2.55
CA TYR A 15 6.28 15.06 -2.08
C TYR A 15 6.91 16.09 -1.14
N THR A 16 7.67 15.60 -0.17
CA THR A 16 8.36 16.43 0.81
C THR A 16 9.53 15.69 1.44
N LEU A 17 10.44 16.41 2.10
CA LEU A 17 11.48 15.84 2.95
C LEU A 17 11.08 15.84 4.44
N LYS A 18 9.99 16.53 4.79
CA LYS A 18 9.49 16.62 6.17
C LYS A 18 8.85 15.30 6.60
N LYS A 19 9.06 14.91 7.86
CA LYS A 19 8.45 13.71 8.49
C LYS A 19 7.01 13.93 8.93
N VAL A 20 6.63 15.18 9.16
CA VAL A 20 5.28 15.60 9.50
C VAL A 20 4.94 16.82 8.64
N LEU A 21 3.77 16.79 8.01
CA LEU A 21 3.23 17.89 7.22
C LEU A 21 1.76 18.07 7.64
N GLU A 22 1.37 19.29 8.03
CA GLU A 22 -0.01 19.61 8.43
C GLU A 22 -0.57 18.67 9.52
N GLY A 23 0.27 18.33 10.51
CA GLY A 23 -0.10 17.40 11.59
C GLY A 23 -0.19 15.91 11.17
N LYS A 24 0.01 15.59 9.89
CA LYS A 24 -0.01 14.21 9.39
C LYS A 24 1.42 13.69 9.19
N VAL A 25 1.68 12.47 9.67
CA VAL A 25 2.95 11.77 9.45
C VAL A 25 3.06 11.38 7.98
N THR A 26 4.18 11.75 7.35
CA THR A 26 4.45 11.46 5.95
C THR A 26 5.02 10.04 5.77
N LYS A 27 4.74 9.42 4.63
CA LYS A 27 5.21 8.05 4.33
C LYS A 27 6.37 8.07 3.35
N SER A 28 7.24 7.05 3.37
CA SER A 28 8.30 6.90 2.37
C SER A 28 7.69 6.88 0.96
N ALA A 29 8.23 7.72 0.07
CA ALA A 29 7.84 7.73 -1.34
C ALA A 29 8.31 6.48 -2.09
N HIS A 30 9.28 5.77 -1.52
CA HIS A 30 9.88 4.56 -2.09
C HIS A 30 9.19 3.30 -1.55
N PRO A 31 8.94 2.29 -2.40
CA PRO A 31 8.39 1.01 -1.97
C PRO A 31 9.36 0.25 -1.06
N ALA A 32 8.84 -0.72 -0.31
CA ALA A 32 9.68 -1.65 0.43
C ALA A 32 10.59 -2.44 -0.53
N ARG A 33 11.84 -2.69 -0.11
CA ARG A 33 12.82 -3.44 -0.91
C ARG A 33 12.35 -4.87 -1.16
N PHE A 34 12.44 -5.31 -2.40
CA PHE A 34 12.23 -6.73 -2.74
C PHE A 34 13.33 -7.60 -2.16
N SER A 35 12.95 -8.73 -1.55
CA SER A 35 13.87 -9.76 -1.08
C SER A 35 13.40 -11.11 -1.60
N PRO A 36 14.23 -11.85 -2.36
CA PRO A 36 13.84 -13.17 -2.87
C PRO A 36 13.47 -14.16 -1.77
N ASP A 37 14.16 -14.10 -0.63
CA ASP A 37 13.98 -15.01 0.50
C ASP A 37 12.77 -14.68 1.40
N ASP A 38 12.13 -13.52 1.23
CA ASP A 38 11.06 -12.97 2.08
C ASP A 38 10.35 -13.96 3.05
N LYS A 39 10.99 -14.15 4.22
CA LYS A 39 10.58 -15.12 5.26
C LYS A 39 9.19 -14.84 5.83
N TRP A 40 8.70 -13.61 5.66
CA TRP A 40 7.41 -13.14 6.18
C TRP A 40 6.31 -13.12 5.11
N SER A 41 6.57 -13.69 3.92
CA SER A 41 5.60 -13.80 2.82
C SER A 41 4.27 -14.42 3.26
N ARG A 42 4.30 -15.53 4.00
CA ARG A 42 3.08 -16.19 4.54
C ARG A 42 2.25 -15.23 5.39
N HIS A 43 2.88 -14.52 6.33
CA HIS A 43 2.20 -13.58 7.21
C HIS A 43 1.56 -12.41 6.44
N ARG A 44 2.29 -11.86 5.46
CA ARG A 44 1.77 -10.80 4.58
C ARG A 44 0.55 -11.27 3.78
N ILE A 45 0.59 -12.49 3.24
CA ILE A 45 -0.53 -13.06 2.47
C ILE A 45 -1.74 -13.28 3.37
N THR A 46 -1.56 -13.86 4.56
CA THR A 46 -2.66 -14.09 5.52
C THR A 46 -3.32 -12.77 5.96
N LEU A 47 -2.54 -11.73 6.22
CA LEU A 47 -3.07 -10.39 6.48
C LEU A 47 -3.88 -9.84 5.31
N LYS A 48 -3.35 -9.94 4.08
CA LYS A 48 -4.07 -9.48 2.89
C LYS A 48 -5.40 -10.20 2.70
N LYS A 49 -5.44 -11.52 2.90
CA LYS A 49 -6.68 -12.32 2.84
C LYS A 49 -7.70 -11.88 3.88
N ARG A 50 -7.30 -11.73 5.14
CA ARG A 50 -8.20 -11.32 6.24
C ARG A 50 -8.90 -9.98 5.98
N PHE A 51 -8.25 -9.06 5.27
CA PHE A 51 -8.81 -7.75 4.94
C PHE A 51 -9.38 -7.66 3.51
N GLY A 52 -9.49 -8.77 2.77
CA GLY A 52 -9.97 -8.77 1.38
C GLY A 52 -9.10 -7.93 0.42
N LEU A 53 -7.81 -7.77 0.74
CA LEU A 53 -6.83 -6.99 0.00
C LEU A 53 -6.01 -7.85 -0.98
N LEU A 54 -6.27 -9.16 -1.04
CA LEU A 54 -5.59 -10.04 -1.98
C LEU A 54 -6.12 -9.77 -3.40
N GLN A 55 -5.22 -9.38 -4.31
CA GLN A 55 -5.62 -8.98 -5.67
C GLN A 55 -6.27 -10.12 -6.49
N THR A 56 -5.96 -11.37 -6.17
CA THR A 56 -6.57 -12.53 -6.83
C THR A 56 -8.05 -12.68 -6.48
N GLU A 57 -8.44 -12.42 -5.23
CA GLU A 57 -9.85 -12.50 -4.78
C GLU A 57 -10.74 -11.42 -5.42
N LYS A 58 -10.17 -10.27 -5.80
CA LYS A 58 -10.90 -9.17 -6.45
C LYS A 58 -11.37 -9.50 -7.88
N LYS A 59 -10.74 -10.47 -8.56
CA LYS A 59 -11.22 -10.92 -9.88
C LYS A 59 -12.51 -11.73 -9.73
N ASP A 60 -12.57 -12.59 -8.72
CA ASP A 60 -13.72 -13.47 -8.47
C ASP A 60 -14.94 -12.66 -8.00
N LEU A 61 -14.73 -11.67 -7.12
CA LEU A 61 -15.80 -10.77 -6.65
C LEU A 61 -16.37 -9.89 -7.77
N LYS A 62 -15.57 -9.46 -8.74
CA LYS A 62 -16.08 -8.72 -9.90
C LYS A 62 -16.86 -9.62 -10.87
N ALA A 63 -16.44 -10.86 -11.05
CA ALA A 63 -17.13 -11.83 -11.90
C ALA A 63 -18.53 -12.18 -11.36
N LEU A 64 -18.69 -12.29 -10.04
CA LEU A 64 -19.98 -12.52 -9.37
C LEU A 64 -20.90 -11.29 -9.32
N GLN A 65 -20.38 -10.07 -9.49
CA GLN A 65 -21.19 -8.84 -9.50
C GLN A 65 -21.69 -8.47 -10.91
N SER A 66 -21.18 -9.14 -11.95
CA SER A 66 -21.56 -8.93 -13.35
C SER A 66 -22.50 -10.01 -13.90
N SER A 67 -23.00 -10.92 -13.05
CA SER A 67 -23.90 -12.02 -13.38
C SER A 67 -25.26 -11.85 -12.72
#